data_AF-A0A965YLS0-F1
#
_entry.id   AF-A0A965YLS0-F1
#
_cell.length_a   1.000
_cell.length_b   1.000
_cell.length_c   1.000
_cell.angle_alpha   90.00
_cell.angle_beta   90.00
_cell.angle_gamma   90.00
#
_symmetry.space_group_name_H-M   'P 1'
#
loop_
_entity.id
_entity.type
_entity.pdbx_description
1 polymer ?
#
loop_
_entity_poly.entity_id
_entity_poly.type
_entity_poly.pdbx_seq_one_letter_code
_entity_poly.pdbx_strand_id
1 'polypeptide(L)'
;MAQIKGKWIENNTITEVKLNINSTPTDGYVLGYNSGVSALDYYNPNSFDTHDVKVSANDTTPGFLSGKLLGTSGKITLTENNDGANETLTINVGSDIFDVTTDTTTDIVEGTNLYYLDSRARAAISSNSSPRLTYNSTTGVINLDLTQDFNFTGALQNDGSNVITAADVGVANGVAGLDASGKVPTTQLPDTVLGGLQYKGVLDASAGVYPSSPETGDYYIISVAGTISGTVYNIGDWAVYNGTSWDKVDNTDLVQSVFGRTGAITAQAGDYTASQVTNAFDKTSDTTDNVLEGSSNLYFTTARVDAHLSGGTGITYSTGTISVDLTDNFNFTGTLQHNGEDVLTASSVAIETKDVEIITLNSTNITNKFVDLTNVPVDATAVQVTPVGGPEQAYTTDFTVISDGSSVKRLNWSGLGLDGVLEDNDKLIVSYTY
;
A
#
# COMPACT_ATOMS: atom_id res chain seq x y z
N MET A 1 -168.68 36.98 -73.49
CA MET A 1 -169.44 37.22 -72.24
C MET A 1 -168.49 36.98 -71.08
N ALA A 2 -168.08 38.02 -70.36
CA ALA A 2 -167.21 37.90 -69.18
C ALA A 2 -168.01 38.26 -67.94
N GLN A 3 -167.90 37.44 -66.91
CA GLN A 3 -168.61 37.57 -65.65
C GLN A 3 -167.58 37.84 -64.55
N ILE A 4 -167.76 38.91 -63.77
CA ILE A 4 -166.95 39.19 -62.58
C ILE A 4 -167.93 39.37 -61.41
N LYS A 5 -167.85 38.48 -60.42
CA LYS A 5 -168.68 38.47 -59.19
C LYS A 5 -170.20 38.54 -59.42
N GLY A 6 -170.72 37.75 -60.36
CA GLY A 6 -172.16 37.47 -60.45
C GLY A 6 -173.05 38.56 -61.05
N LYS A 7 -172.48 39.63 -61.63
CA LYS A 7 -173.24 40.60 -62.45
C LYS A 7 -172.73 40.61 -63.90
N TRP A 8 -173.67 40.79 -64.83
CA TRP A 8 -173.39 40.91 -66.26
C TRP A 8 -172.89 42.31 -66.59
N ILE A 9 -171.92 42.39 -67.52
CA ILE A 9 -171.43 43.65 -68.08
C ILE A 9 -172.44 44.10 -69.14
N GLU A 10 -173.17 45.19 -68.88
CA GLU A 10 -174.00 45.86 -69.88
C GLU A 10 -173.29 47.16 -70.34
N ASN A 11 -173.23 47.38 -71.65
CA ASN A 11 -172.61 48.55 -72.31
C ASN A 11 -171.10 48.78 -72.18
N ASN A 12 -170.29 47.71 -71.99
CA ASN A 12 -168.83 47.72 -72.23
C ASN A 12 -168.00 48.82 -71.54
N THR A 13 -168.55 49.48 -70.52
CA THR A 13 -167.88 50.58 -69.83
C THR A 13 -167.88 50.25 -68.34
N ILE A 14 -166.70 49.89 -67.81
CA ILE A 14 -166.46 49.82 -66.37
C ILE A 14 -165.99 51.21 -65.96
N THR A 15 -166.86 51.98 -65.30
CA THR A 15 -166.56 53.37 -64.94
C THR A 15 -165.92 53.51 -63.56
N GLU A 16 -165.68 52.42 -62.83
CA GLU A 16 -164.87 52.46 -61.60
C GLU A 16 -164.45 51.03 -61.17
N VAL A 17 -163.16 50.77 -61.02
CA VAL A 17 -162.65 49.65 -60.21
C VAL A 17 -162.24 50.25 -58.87
N LYS A 18 -163.09 50.11 -57.85
CA LYS A 18 -162.68 50.38 -56.47
C LYS A 18 -161.77 49.26 -56.02
N LEU A 19 -160.47 49.54 -55.93
CA LEU A 19 -159.49 48.71 -55.24
C LEU A 19 -159.80 48.76 -53.74
N ASN A 20 -160.32 47.68 -53.18
CA ASN A 20 -160.39 47.52 -51.73
C ASN A 20 -158.99 47.15 -51.22
N ILE A 21 -158.33 48.11 -50.58
CA ILE A 21 -157.07 47.91 -49.86
C ILE A 21 -157.44 47.44 -48.44
N ASN A 22 -157.03 46.24 -48.06
CA ASN A 22 -157.49 45.56 -46.83
C ASN A 22 -156.73 45.96 -45.54
N SER A 23 -155.87 46.99 -45.58
CA SER A 23 -155.18 47.49 -44.37
C SER A 23 -154.59 48.90 -44.59
N THR A 24 -154.59 49.72 -43.54
CA THR A 24 -153.93 51.03 -43.50
C THR A 24 -152.43 50.90 -43.20
N PRO A 25 -151.52 51.68 -43.84
CA PRO A 25 -150.08 51.62 -43.56
C PRO A 25 -149.72 52.41 -42.28
N THR A 26 -148.79 51.91 -41.48
CA THR A 26 -148.08 52.69 -40.45
C THR A 26 -146.87 53.42 -41.06
N ASP A 27 -146.51 54.56 -40.47
CA ASP A 27 -145.47 55.48 -40.96
C ASP A 27 -144.11 54.82 -41.22
N GLY A 28 -143.44 55.24 -42.31
CA GLY A 28 -142.06 54.87 -42.66
C GLY A 28 -141.89 53.75 -43.70
N TYR A 29 -142.99 53.13 -44.13
CA TYR A 29 -143.00 52.09 -45.17
C TYR A 29 -143.52 52.63 -46.50
N VAL A 30 -142.91 52.20 -47.61
CA VAL A 30 -143.34 52.54 -48.98
C VAL A 30 -143.85 51.31 -49.73
N LEU A 31 -144.88 51.51 -50.56
CA LEU A 31 -145.42 50.48 -51.46
C LEU A 31 -144.43 50.19 -52.58
N GLY A 32 -143.98 48.94 -52.67
CA GLY A 32 -143.18 48.42 -53.77
C GLY A 32 -143.80 47.12 -54.30
N TYR A 33 -143.46 46.76 -55.54
CA TYR A 33 -143.85 45.46 -56.06
C TYR A 33 -142.93 44.37 -55.52
N ASN A 34 -143.48 43.43 -54.73
CA ASN A 34 -142.76 42.27 -54.26
C ASN A 34 -142.90 41.14 -55.30
N SER A 35 -141.82 40.93 -56.06
CA SER A 35 -141.77 39.93 -57.12
C SER A 35 -141.90 38.49 -56.60
N GLY A 36 -141.59 38.23 -55.33
CA GLY A 36 -141.69 36.89 -54.72
C GLY A 36 -143.13 36.41 -54.56
N VAL A 37 -144.07 37.34 -54.34
CA VAL A 37 -145.52 37.05 -54.22
C VAL A 37 -146.35 37.64 -55.36
N SER A 38 -145.68 38.25 -56.34
CA SER A 38 -146.29 38.90 -57.51
C SER A 38 -147.38 39.92 -57.15
N ALA A 39 -147.23 40.61 -56.01
CA ALA A 39 -148.17 41.59 -55.48
C ALA A 39 -147.46 42.87 -55.01
N LEU A 40 -148.21 43.97 -54.93
CA LEU A 40 -147.73 45.23 -54.37
C LEU A 40 -147.80 45.16 -52.83
N ASP A 41 -146.69 45.40 -52.13
CA ASP A 41 -146.55 45.27 -50.67
C ASP A 41 -145.64 46.38 -50.07
N TYR A 42 -145.61 46.54 -48.75
CA TYR A 42 -144.88 47.62 -48.06
C TYR A 42 -143.51 47.17 -47.48
N TYR A 43 -142.42 47.95 -47.63
CA TYR A 43 -141.09 47.66 -47.03
C TYR A 43 -140.39 48.89 -46.41
N ASN A 44 -139.49 48.68 -45.42
CA ASN A 44 -138.70 49.71 -44.71
C ASN A 44 -137.24 49.80 -45.23
N PRO A 45 -136.84 50.91 -45.87
CA PRO A 45 -135.56 51.01 -46.59
C PRO A 45 -134.28 51.16 -45.73
N ASN A 46 -134.36 51.21 -44.40
CA ASN A 46 -133.23 51.66 -43.55
C ASN A 46 -132.41 50.59 -42.80
N SER A 47 -132.47 49.30 -43.15
CA SER A 47 -131.63 48.27 -42.50
C SER A 47 -130.51 47.75 -43.42
N PHE A 48 -129.27 48.19 -43.22
CA PHE A 48 -128.09 47.51 -43.81
C PHE A 48 -126.95 47.40 -42.78
N ASP A 49 -126.37 46.21 -42.73
CA ASP A 49 -125.62 45.62 -41.62
C ASP A 49 -124.22 45.20 -42.07
N THR A 50 -123.22 45.39 -41.22
CA THR A 50 -121.79 45.19 -41.48
C THR A 50 -121.33 43.74 -41.31
N HIS A 51 -120.28 43.37 -42.06
CA HIS A 51 -119.74 42.02 -42.24
C HIS A 51 -118.98 41.46 -41.01
N ASP A 52 -119.71 41.02 -39.98
CA ASP A 52 -119.30 39.86 -39.18
C ASP A 52 -119.92 38.60 -39.81
N VAL A 53 -119.32 37.41 -39.64
CA VAL A 53 -120.08 36.17 -39.87
C VAL A 53 -121.10 36.07 -38.75
N LYS A 54 -122.22 36.76 -38.93
CA LYS A 54 -123.39 36.62 -38.08
C LYS A 54 -123.87 35.19 -38.26
N VAL A 55 -123.78 34.38 -37.20
CA VAL A 55 -124.79 33.35 -36.98
C VAL A 55 -126.08 34.15 -36.86
N SER A 56 -126.86 34.19 -37.95
CA SER A 56 -127.96 35.12 -38.09
C SER A 56 -128.92 34.95 -36.91
N ALA A 57 -129.39 36.08 -36.38
CA ALA A 57 -130.29 36.16 -35.23
C ALA A 57 -131.30 34.99 -35.18
N ASN A 58 -131.31 34.30 -34.05
CA ASN A 58 -132.23 33.22 -33.71
C ASN A 58 -132.16 32.01 -34.65
N ASP A 59 -131.05 31.26 -34.56
CA ASP A 59 -130.98 29.95 -35.19
C ASP A 59 -131.88 28.97 -34.43
N THR A 60 -133.08 28.76 -34.98
CA THR A 60 -134.09 27.88 -34.41
C THR A 60 -133.90 26.41 -34.83
N THR A 61 -132.83 26.09 -35.58
CA THR A 61 -132.58 24.75 -36.11
C THR A 61 -131.46 24.07 -35.31
N PRO A 62 -131.77 23.06 -34.47
CA PRO A 62 -130.74 22.35 -33.71
C PRO A 62 -129.62 21.79 -34.59
N GLY A 63 -128.36 22.10 -34.28
CA GLY A 63 -127.17 21.50 -34.89
C GLY A 63 -126.62 22.17 -36.15
N PHE A 64 -127.11 23.34 -36.55
CA PHE A 64 -126.64 24.03 -37.76
C PHE A 64 -125.19 24.54 -37.64
N LEU A 65 -124.77 25.05 -36.47
CA LEU A 65 -123.39 25.49 -36.23
C LEU A 65 -122.45 24.29 -36.09
N SER A 66 -122.95 23.24 -35.44
CA SER A 66 -122.26 21.94 -35.33
C SER A 66 -121.96 21.30 -36.68
N GLY A 67 -122.79 21.56 -37.72
CA GLY A 67 -122.58 21.08 -39.09
C GLY A 67 -121.61 21.90 -39.94
N LYS A 68 -121.30 23.15 -39.55
CA LYS A 68 -120.42 24.06 -40.32
C LYS A 68 -119.01 24.18 -39.77
N LEU A 69 -118.82 23.85 -38.51
CA LEU A 69 -117.52 23.82 -37.84
C LEU A 69 -117.08 22.35 -37.67
N LEU A 70 -116.20 21.88 -38.56
CA LEU A 70 -115.65 20.52 -38.51
C LEU A 70 -114.55 20.41 -37.44
N GLY A 71 -114.90 19.86 -36.27
CA GLY A 71 -113.95 19.37 -35.27
C GLY A 71 -113.94 17.85 -35.22
N THR A 72 -112.82 17.23 -34.85
CA THR A 72 -112.75 15.77 -34.66
C THR A 72 -113.68 15.37 -33.50
N SER A 73 -114.56 14.39 -33.73
CA SER A 73 -115.51 13.90 -32.72
C SER A 73 -114.80 13.62 -31.39
N GLY A 74 -115.27 14.24 -30.31
CA GLY A 74 -114.72 14.09 -28.95
C GLY A 74 -113.54 14.99 -28.58
N LYS A 75 -112.97 15.79 -29.50
CA LYS A 75 -111.84 16.71 -29.21
C LYS A 75 -112.22 18.18 -29.11
N ILE A 76 -113.23 18.61 -29.86
CA ILE A 76 -113.88 19.91 -29.70
C ILE A 76 -115.37 19.62 -29.57
N THR A 77 -115.96 19.99 -28.43
CA THR A 77 -117.40 19.83 -28.21
C THR A 77 -118.06 21.20 -28.24
N LEU A 78 -119.06 21.37 -29.10
CA LEU A 78 -119.89 22.56 -29.20
C LEU A 78 -121.19 22.29 -28.42
N THR A 79 -121.57 23.17 -27.51
CA THR A 79 -122.86 23.08 -26.81
C THR A 79 -123.70 24.29 -27.21
N GLU A 80 -124.78 24.06 -27.94
CA GLU A 80 -125.79 25.06 -28.26
C GLU A 80 -126.75 25.19 -27.06
N ASN A 81 -126.69 26.30 -26.33
CA ASN A 81 -127.66 26.60 -25.28
C ASN A 81 -128.83 27.36 -25.92
N ASN A 82 -130.00 26.72 -26.01
CA ASN A 82 -131.18 27.29 -26.65
C ASN A 82 -131.96 28.18 -25.67
N ASP A 83 -131.44 29.36 -25.34
CA ASP A 83 -132.04 30.31 -24.38
C ASP A 83 -132.65 31.57 -25.03
N GLY A 84 -132.57 31.69 -26.36
CA GLY A 84 -133.18 32.78 -27.12
C GLY A 84 -132.47 34.13 -27.00
N ALA A 85 -131.21 34.16 -26.55
CA ALA A 85 -130.32 35.32 -26.55
C ALA A 85 -129.03 35.05 -27.35
N ASN A 86 -128.15 36.05 -27.47
CA ASN A 86 -126.87 35.90 -28.18
C ASN A 86 -126.08 34.70 -27.65
N GLU A 87 -125.78 33.75 -28.53
CA GLU A 87 -125.16 32.48 -28.16
C GLU A 87 -123.66 32.68 -27.83
N THR A 88 -123.21 32.15 -26.68
CA THR A 88 -121.79 32.17 -26.30
C THR A 88 -121.12 30.87 -26.75
N LEU A 89 -120.09 30.98 -27.60
CA LEU A 89 -119.25 29.85 -27.99
C LEU A 89 -118.24 29.52 -26.88
N THR A 90 -118.41 28.38 -26.22
CA THR A 90 -117.41 27.84 -25.29
C THR A 90 -116.62 26.73 -25.98
N ILE A 91 -115.29 26.89 -26.06
CA ILE A 91 -114.40 25.87 -26.63
C ILE A 91 -113.79 25.08 -25.46
N ASN A 92 -114.21 23.83 -25.28
CA ASN A 92 -113.52 22.90 -24.39
C ASN A 92 -112.57 22.04 -25.21
N VAL A 93 -111.27 22.24 -25.03
CA VAL A 93 -110.20 21.53 -25.77
C VAL A 93 -109.76 20.21 -25.13
N GLY A 94 -110.39 19.82 -24.01
CA GLY A 94 -110.10 18.56 -23.31
C GLY A 94 -108.68 18.49 -22.73
N SER A 95 -108.28 17.29 -22.28
CA SER A 95 -106.97 17.00 -21.66
C SER A 95 -105.89 16.53 -22.66
N ASP A 96 -106.08 16.80 -23.95
CA ASP A 96 -105.22 16.32 -25.05
C ASP A 96 -104.36 17.47 -25.65
N ILE A 97 -104.31 18.60 -24.95
CA ILE A 97 -103.41 19.72 -25.24
C ILE A 97 -102.40 19.82 -24.11
N PHE A 98 -101.12 19.87 -24.47
CA PHE A 98 -100.04 20.08 -23.52
C PHE A 98 -100.14 21.50 -22.92
N ASP A 99 -100.49 21.57 -21.63
CA ASP A 99 -100.52 22.79 -20.86
C ASP A 99 -99.14 23.06 -20.25
N VAL A 100 -98.43 24.03 -20.82
CA VAL A 100 -97.08 24.43 -20.39
C VAL A 100 -97.01 24.89 -18.92
N THR A 101 -98.14 25.15 -18.27
CA THR A 101 -98.18 25.57 -16.86
C THR A 101 -98.38 24.43 -15.87
N THR A 102 -98.86 23.27 -16.33
CA THR A 102 -99.21 22.14 -15.45
C THR A 102 -98.61 20.81 -15.89
N ASP A 103 -98.48 20.57 -17.19
CA ASP A 103 -97.90 19.35 -17.73
C ASP A 103 -96.37 19.40 -17.66
N THR A 104 -95.77 18.25 -17.35
CA THR A 104 -94.33 18.04 -17.30
C THR A 104 -93.93 16.90 -18.22
N THR A 105 -92.63 16.57 -18.24
CA THR A 105 -92.15 15.39 -18.98
C THR A 105 -92.75 14.07 -18.50
N THR A 106 -93.34 14.00 -17.30
CA THR A 106 -94.00 12.78 -16.81
C THR A 106 -95.35 12.50 -17.47
N ASP A 107 -95.95 13.51 -18.09
CA ASP A 107 -97.27 13.43 -18.73
C ASP A 107 -97.17 13.01 -20.20
N ILE A 108 -95.94 12.87 -20.71
CA ILE A 108 -95.65 12.39 -22.05
C ILE A 108 -95.29 10.89 -21.96
N VAL A 109 -95.95 10.07 -22.79
CA VAL A 109 -95.68 8.62 -22.86
C VAL A 109 -94.40 8.35 -23.67
N GLU A 110 -93.49 7.56 -23.12
CA GLU A 110 -92.26 7.14 -23.82
C GLU A 110 -92.58 6.22 -25.02
N GLY A 111 -91.90 6.46 -26.15
CA GLY A 111 -91.98 5.64 -27.36
C GLY A 111 -90.66 4.92 -27.63
N THR A 112 -90.19 5.00 -28.88
CA THR A 112 -88.84 4.53 -29.24
C THR A 112 -87.74 5.42 -28.68
N ASN A 113 -88.03 6.72 -28.52
CA ASN A 113 -87.20 7.65 -27.77
C ASN A 113 -87.63 7.61 -26.30
N LEU A 114 -86.62 7.48 -25.45
CA LEU A 114 -86.73 7.18 -24.03
C LEU A 114 -86.12 8.34 -23.22
N TYR A 115 -86.72 8.70 -22.09
CA TYR A 115 -86.20 9.66 -21.10
C TYR A 115 -84.87 9.22 -20.50
N TYR A 116 -84.15 10.18 -19.96
CA TYR A 116 -82.97 9.89 -19.16
C TYR A 116 -83.39 9.32 -17.79
N LEU A 117 -82.83 8.16 -17.44
CA LEU A 117 -82.83 7.64 -16.07
C LEU A 117 -81.43 7.10 -15.78
N ASP A 118 -80.90 7.34 -14.58
CA ASP A 118 -79.61 6.78 -14.17
C ASP A 118 -79.61 5.25 -14.25
N SER A 119 -80.75 4.60 -13.96
CA SER A 119 -80.91 3.15 -14.10
C SER A 119 -80.76 2.66 -15.53
N ARG A 120 -81.34 3.37 -16.50
CA ARG A 120 -81.27 3.04 -17.93
C ARG A 120 -79.88 3.27 -18.49
N ALA A 121 -79.23 4.37 -18.09
CA ALA A 121 -77.84 4.64 -18.44
C ALA A 121 -76.88 3.56 -17.89
N ARG A 122 -77.09 3.13 -16.64
CA ARG A 122 -76.27 2.05 -16.03
C ARG A 122 -76.49 0.69 -16.69
N ALA A 123 -77.73 0.35 -17.08
CA ALA A 123 -78.03 -0.90 -17.76
C ALA A 123 -77.35 -1.04 -19.14
N ALA A 124 -76.96 0.07 -19.77
CA ALA A 124 -76.23 0.06 -21.04
C ALA A 124 -74.74 -0.33 -20.92
N ILE A 125 -74.20 -0.35 -19.70
CA ILE A 125 -72.79 -0.69 -19.42
C ILE A 125 -72.72 -2.14 -18.93
N SER A 126 -71.74 -2.89 -19.41
CA SER A 126 -71.46 -4.25 -18.96
C SER A 126 -69.96 -4.48 -18.79
N SER A 127 -69.59 -5.45 -17.94
CA SER A 127 -68.22 -5.96 -17.82
C SER A 127 -68.22 -7.45 -18.17
N ASN A 128 -67.15 -7.92 -18.80
CA ASN A 128 -67.01 -9.29 -19.28
C ASN A 128 -66.62 -10.27 -18.17
N SER A 129 -67.38 -10.30 -17.06
CA SER A 129 -67.21 -11.26 -15.95
C SER A 129 -65.76 -11.45 -15.47
N SER A 130 -64.89 -10.46 -15.69
CA SER A 130 -63.49 -10.51 -15.29
C SER A 130 -63.43 -10.21 -13.80
N PRO A 131 -62.70 -10.99 -12.99
CA PRO A 131 -62.52 -10.68 -11.58
C PRO A 131 -61.77 -9.35 -11.36
N ARG A 132 -61.13 -8.80 -12.41
CA ARG A 132 -60.28 -7.60 -12.32
C ARG A 132 -61.00 -6.30 -12.68
N LEU A 133 -61.89 -6.35 -13.67
CA LEU A 133 -62.71 -5.21 -14.08
C LEU A 133 -64.16 -5.53 -13.76
N THR A 134 -64.67 -4.91 -12.72
CA THR A 134 -66.04 -5.13 -12.24
C THR A 134 -66.87 -3.88 -12.43
N TYR A 135 -68.15 -4.09 -12.77
CA TYR A 135 -69.14 -3.01 -12.90
C TYR A 135 -70.36 -3.30 -12.03
N ASN A 136 -70.73 -2.35 -11.16
CA ASN A 136 -71.95 -2.44 -10.36
C ASN A 136 -73.10 -1.69 -11.03
N SER A 137 -74.05 -2.41 -11.63
CA SER A 137 -75.20 -1.82 -12.34
C SER A 137 -76.22 -1.10 -11.44
N THR A 138 -76.13 -1.27 -10.12
CA THR A 138 -76.99 -0.56 -9.15
C THR A 138 -76.41 0.80 -8.79
N THR A 139 -75.09 0.89 -8.58
CA THR A 139 -74.42 2.13 -8.13
C THR A 139 -73.69 2.89 -9.24
N GLY A 140 -73.39 2.24 -10.37
CA GLY A 140 -72.65 2.82 -11.49
C GLY A 140 -71.13 2.80 -11.34
N VAL A 141 -70.61 2.21 -10.25
CA VAL A 141 -69.17 2.16 -9.99
C VAL A 141 -68.49 1.16 -10.92
N ILE A 142 -67.42 1.61 -11.57
CA ILE A 142 -66.45 0.78 -12.31
C ILE A 142 -65.22 0.65 -11.42
N ASN A 143 -64.83 -0.59 -11.09
CA ASN A 143 -63.67 -0.86 -10.27
C ASN A 143 -62.63 -1.68 -11.04
N LEU A 144 -61.37 -1.27 -10.91
CA LEU A 144 -60.21 -2.03 -11.35
C LEU A 144 -59.45 -2.54 -10.13
N ASP A 145 -59.50 -3.85 -9.90
CA ASP A 145 -58.71 -4.48 -8.85
C ASP A 145 -57.27 -4.74 -9.36
N LEU A 146 -56.33 -3.94 -8.84
CA LEU A 146 -54.89 -4.07 -9.09
C LEU A 146 -54.17 -4.89 -8.01
N THR A 147 -54.88 -5.34 -6.97
CA THR A 147 -54.30 -6.12 -5.87
C THR A 147 -54.24 -7.61 -6.17
N GLN A 148 -55.03 -8.07 -7.14
CA GLN A 148 -54.89 -9.40 -7.73
C GLN A 148 -53.61 -9.44 -8.55
N ASP A 149 -52.76 -10.43 -8.28
CA ASP A 149 -51.53 -10.65 -9.03
C ASP A 149 -51.85 -10.62 -10.53
N PHE A 150 -51.10 -9.81 -11.29
CA PHE A 150 -51.04 -9.96 -12.74
C PHE A 150 -50.42 -11.33 -13.01
N ASN A 151 -51.25 -12.37 -13.02
CA ASN A 151 -50.82 -13.72 -13.31
C ASN A 151 -50.54 -13.77 -14.82
N PHE A 152 -49.33 -13.37 -15.21
CA PHE A 152 -48.80 -13.59 -16.54
C PHE A 152 -48.59 -15.10 -16.69
N THR A 153 -49.63 -15.81 -17.09
CA THR A 153 -49.60 -17.26 -17.37
C THR A 153 -48.83 -17.59 -18.67
N GLY A 154 -48.16 -16.60 -19.26
CA GLY A 154 -47.15 -16.76 -20.29
C GLY A 154 -45.95 -15.86 -19.97
N ALA A 155 -44.76 -16.23 -20.47
CA ALA A 155 -43.54 -15.44 -20.28
C ALA A 155 -43.83 -13.95 -20.54
N LEU A 156 -43.36 -13.08 -19.64
CA LEU A 156 -43.22 -11.67 -19.95
C LEU A 156 -42.41 -11.61 -21.26
N GLN A 157 -43.04 -11.19 -22.36
CA GLN A 157 -42.31 -10.86 -23.58
C GLN A 157 -41.49 -9.59 -23.29
N ASN A 158 -40.39 -9.76 -22.58
CA ASN A 158 -39.31 -8.81 -22.58
C ASN A 158 -38.61 -9.02 -23.93
N ASP A 159 -38.61 -7.99 -24.78
CA ASP A 159 -37.94 -7.96 -26.08
C ASP A 159 -36.57 -8.66 -25.96
N GLY A 160 -36.41 -9.78 -26.66
CA GLY A 160 -35.62 -10.96 -26.29
C GLY A 160 -34.09 -10.82 -26.22
N SER A 161 -33.57 -9.65 -25.86
CA SER A 161 -32.13 -9.36 -25.84
C SER A 161 -31.48 -9.48 -24.45
N ASN A 162 -32.25 -9.68 -23.37
CA ASN A 162 -31.71 -9.71 -21.98
C ASN A 162 -32.32 -10.83 -21.09
N VAL A 163 -32.75 -11.95 -21.68
CA VAL A 163 -33.32 -13.08 -20.93
C VAL A 163 -32.41 -14.30 -21.07
N ILE A 164 -31.92 -14.83 -19.95
CA ILE A 164 -31.30 -16.15 -19.89
C ILE A 164 -32.43 -17.17 -19.98
N THR A 165 -32.45 -17.96 -21.06
CA THR A 165 -33.42 -19.04 -21.24
C THR A 165 -32.87 -20.35 -20.68
N ALA A 166 -33.73 -21.35 -20.47
CA ALA A 166 -33.29 -22.68 -20.09
C ALA A 166 -32.33 -23.32 -21.11
N ALA A 167 -32.35 -22.88 -22.37
CA ALA A 167 -31.42 -23.33 -23.40
C ALA A 167 -30.01 -22.73 -23.27
N ASP A 168 -29.86 -21.61 -22.56
CA ASP A 168 -28.59 -20.92 -22.35
C ASP A 168 -27.83 -21.42 -21.11
N VAL A 169 -28.48 -22.25 -20.29
CA VAL A 169 -27.94 -22.72 -19.00
C VAL A 169 -27.22 -24.05 -19.18
N GLY A 170 -25.95 -24.09 -18.79
CA GLY A 170 -25.13 -25.31 -18.77
C GLY A 170 -24.67 -25.82 -20.14
N VAL A 171 -24.69 -24.94 -21.14
CA VAL A 171 -24.19 -25.19 -22.50
C VAL A 171 -22.93 -24.36 -22.77
N ALA A 172 -22.14 -24.77 -23.77
CA ALA A 172 -20.95 -24.02 -24.19
C ALA A 172 -21.33 -22.61 -24.68
N ASN A 173 -20.53 -21.61 -24.30
CA ASN A 173 -20.79 -20.17 -24.54
C ASN A 173 -22.06 -19.60 -23.89
N GLY A 174 -22.73 -20.37 -23.02
CA GLY A 174 -23.85 -19.92 -22.21
C GLY A 174 -23.43 -19.48 -20.80
N VAL A 175 -24.36 -19.60 -19.86
CA VAL A 175 -24.10 -19.36 -18.43
C VAL A 175 -24.02 -20.68 -17.67
N ALA A 176 -23.27 -20.70 -16.56
CA ALA A 176 -23.23 -21.86 -15.67
C ALA A 176 -24.60 -22.11 -15.04
N GLY A 177 -25.00 -23.39 -14.99
CA GLY A 177 -26.17 -23.83 -14.23
C GLY A 177 -25.84 -24.07 -12.77
N LEU A 178 -26.87 -24.35 -11.97
CA LEU A 178 -26.72 -24.83 -10.60
C LEU A 178 -27.22 -26.28 -10.51
N ASP A 179 -26.56 -27.10 -9.70
CA ASP A 179 -27.00 -28.43 -9.32
C ASP A 179 -28.12 -28.37 -8.25
N ALA A 180 -28.61 -29.53 -7.82
CA ALA A 180 -29.64 -29.65 -6.79
C ALA A 180 -29.26 -29.04 -5.42
N SER A 181 -27.97 -28.78 -5.19
CA SER A 181 -27.44 -28.14 -3.98
C SER A 181 -27.19 -26.64 -4.17
N GLY A 182 -27.53 -26.07 -5.33
CA GLY A 182 -27.33 -24.65 -5.65
C GLY A 182 -25.88 -24.28 -5.96
N LYS A 183 -25.05 -25.23 -6.41
CA LYS A 183 -23.64 -25.01 -6.78
C LYS A 183 -23.44 -25.19 -8.29
N VAL A 184 -22.43 -24.53 -8.86
CA VAL A 184 -22.04 -24.80 -10.25
C VAL A 184 -21.51 -26.23 -10.35
N PRO A 185 -22.08 -27.09 -11.21
CA PRO A 185 -21.58 -28.44 -11.41
C PRO A 185 -20.11 -28.44 -11.82
N THR A 186 -19.30 -29.34 -11.26
CA THR A 186 -17.86 -29.45 -11.59
C THR A 186 -17.62 -29.70 -13.07
N THR A 187 -18.55 -30.35 -13.77
CA THR A 187 -18.51 -30.55 -15.23
C THR A 187 -18.55 -29.26 -16.06
N GLN A 188 -18.89 -28.13 -15.45
CA GLN A 188 -18.90 -26.81 -16.07
C GLN A 188 -17.71 -25.94 -15.65
N LEU A 189 -16.80 -26.46 -14.82
CA LEU A 189 -15.54 -25.81 -14.46
C LEU A 189 -14.42 -26.30 -15.39
N PRO A 190 -13.44 -25.46 -15.73
CA PRO A 190 -12.28 -25.90 -16.49
C PRO A 190 -11.47 -26.99 -15.75
N ASP A 191 -10.92 -27.95 -16.49
CA ASP A 191 -10.07 -29.02 -15.95
C ASP A 191 -8.87 -28.49 -15.16
N THR A 192 -8.40 -27.28 -15.48
CA THR A 192 -7.31 -26.59 -14.76
C THR A 192 -7.67 -26.22 -13.33
N VAL A 193 -8.96 -26.03 -13.04
CA VAL A 193 -9.48 -25.75 -11.70
C VAL A 193 -9.82 -27.06 -10.97
N LEU A 194 -10.17 -28.12 -11.72
CA LEU A 194 -10.45 -29.44 -11.17
C LEU A 194 -9.18 -30.24 -10.83
N GLY A 195 -8.08 -30.03 -11.55
CA GLY A 195 -6.78 -30.70 -11.34
C GLY A 195 -5.72 -29.86 -10.62
N GLY A 196 -6.08 -28.70 -10.07
CA GLY A 196 -5.16 -27.89 -9.26
C GLY A 196 -4.77 -28.59 -7.96
N LEU A 197 -3.58 -28.28 -7.42
CA LEU A 197 -3.12 -28.86 -6.15
C LEU A 197 -4.06 -28.45 -4.99
N GLN A 198 -4.72 -29.43 -4.37
CA GLN A 198 -5.61 -29.25 -3.23
C GLN A 198 -4.97 -29.77 -1.96
N TYR A 199 -4.77 -28.87 -0.98
CA TYR A 199 -4.23 -29.28 0.30
C TYR A 199 -5.27 -30.05 1.11
N LYS A 200 -4.97 -31.31 1.46
CA LYS A 200 -5.88 -32.18 2.23
C LYS A 200 -5.45 -32.38 3.68
N GLY A 201 -4.28 -31.88 4.05
CA GLY A 201 -3.77 -31.91 5.43
C GLY A 201 -2.42 -32.60 5.54
N VAL A 202 -2.18 -33.22 6.69
CA VAL A 202 -0.95 -33.95 6.97
C VAL A 202 -1.14 -35.46 6.83
N LEU A 203 -0.07 -36.15 6.42
CA LEU A 203 -0.04 -37.61 6.30
C LEU A 203 1.05 -38.19 7.22
N ASP A 204 0.71 -39.25 7.94
CA ASP A 204 1.67 -40.06 8.69
C ASP A 204 2.16 -41.19 7.77
N ALA A 205 3.38 -41.07 7.25
CA ALA A 205 3.93 -42.07 6.33
C ALA A 205 4.37 -43.35 7.04
N SER A 206 4.48 -43.36 8.38
CA SER A 206 4.83 -44.56 9.14
C SER A 206 3.70 -45.60 9.12
N ALA A 207 2.46 -45.18 8.83
CA ALA A 207 1.32 -46.06 8.61
C ALA A 207 1.43 -46.90 7.32
N GLY A 208 2.32 -46.53 6.40
CA GLY A 208 2.62 -47.30 5.18
C GLY A 208 1.50 -47.40 4.15
N VAL A 209 0.45 -46.59 4.29
CA VAL A 209 -0.72 -46.58 3.41
C VAL A 209 -1.06 -45.15 2.98
N TYR A 210 -1.47 -44.97 1.72
CA TYR A 210 -2.00 -43.69 1.25
C TYR A 210 -3.46 -43.49 1.69
N PRO A 211 -3.94 -42.24 1.77
CA PRO A 211 -5.36 -41.95 1.93
C PRO A 211 -6.24 -42.65 0.88
N SER A 212 -7.38 -43.19 1.32
CA SER A 212 -8.35 -43.85 0.44
C SER A 212 -9.17 -42.84 -0.37
N SER A 213 -9.54 -43.20 -1.60
CA SER A 213 -10.35 -42.38 -2.51
C SER A 213 -9.78 -40.97 -2.80
N PRO A 214 -8.53 -40.85 -3.27
CA PRO A 214 -7.97 -39.55 -3.63
C PRO A 214 -8.57 -39.01 -4.93
N GLU A 215 -8.67 -37.69 -5.03
CA GLU A 215 -9.01 -36.96 -6.26
C GLU A 215 -7.75 -36.36 -6.88
N THR A 216 -7.70 -36.24 -8.21
CA THR A 216 -6.55 -35.64 -8.91
C THR A 216 -6.22 -34.27 -8.33
N GLY A 217 -4.96 -34.06 -7.94
CA GLY A 217 -4.48 -32.82 -7.33
C GLY A 217 -4.49 -32.83 -5.80
N ASP A 218 -5.12 -33.81 -5.14
CA ASP A 218 -5.03 -33.97 -3.69
C ASP A 218 -3.56 -34.10 -3.26
N TYR A 219 -3.13 -33.28 -2.30
CA TYR A 219 -1.81 -33.42 -1.69
C TYR A 219 -1.82 -33.33 -0.18
N TYR A 220 -0.89 -34.05 0.43
CA TYR A 220 -0.66 -34.12 1.85
C TYR A 220 0.79 -33.80 2.16
N ILE A 221 1.04 -33.11 3.27
CA ILE A 221 2.39 -32.86 3.78
C ILE A 221 2.71 -33.93 4.82
N ILE A 222 3.88 -34.58 4.69
CA ILE A 222 4.28 -35.65 5.60
C ILE A 222 4.61 -35.08 6.98
N SER A 223 3.91 -35.56 8.00
CA SER A 223 4.08 -35.16 9.41
C SER A 223 4.93 -36.13 10.22
N VAL A 224 4.99 -37.40 9.78
CA VAL A 224 5.79 -38.47 10.38
C VAL A 224 6.44 -39.24 9.24
N ALA A 225 7.76 -39.41 9.29
CA ALA A 225 8.52 -40.10 8.25
C ALA A 225 8.17 -41.60 8.19
N GLY A 226 8.26 -42.19 7.00
CA GLY A 226 7.97 -43.61 6.79
C GLY A 226 8.00 -43.99 5.31
N THR A 227 7.58 -45.21 5.01
CA THR A 227 7.62 -45.76 3.64
C THR A 227 6.22 -46.21 3.24
N ILE A 228 5.67 -45.62 2.18
CA ILE A 228 4.36 -45.99 1.63
C ILE A 228 4.57 -46.61 0.25
N SER A 229 4.12 -47.85 0.06
CA SER A 229 4.22 -48.58 -1.23
C SER A 229 5.63 -48.59 -1.86
N GLY A 230 6.68 -48.61 -1.03
CA GLY A 230 8.09 -48.62 -1.46
C GLY A 230 8.72 -47.23 -1.64
N THR A 231 7.94 -46.15 -1.55
CA THR A 231 8.45 -44.77 -1.59
C THR A 231 8.75 -44.27 -0.19
N VAL A 232 9.99 -43.81 0.04
CA VAL A 232 10.43 -43.25 1.33
C VAL A 232 10.08 -41.77 1.41
N TYR A 233 9.37 -41.40 2.46
CA TYR A 233 8.96 -40.05 2.78
C TYR A 233 9.58 -39.58 4.10
N ASN A 234 10.18 -38.40 4.07
CA ASN A 234 10.66 -37.68 5.24
C ASN A 234 9.62 -36.64 5.69
N ILE A 235 9.69 -36.20 6.95
CA ILE A 235 8.84 -35.12 7.46
C ILE A 235 9.08 -33.87 6.61
N GLY A 236 8.00 -33.31 6.05
CA GLY A 236 8.05 -32.13 5.18
C GLY A 236 7.98 -32.43 3.68
N ASP A 237 8.20 -33.68 3.25
CA ASP A 237 7.92 -34.13 1.88
C ASP A 237 6.42 -34.02 1.58
N TRP A 238 6.04 -33.97 0.31
CA TRP A 238 4.63 -33.99 -0.09
C TRP A 238 4.31 -35.26 -0.87
N ALA A 239 3.16 -35.85 -0.57
CA ALA A 239 2.54 -36.88 -1.39
C ALA A 239 1.41 -36.23 -2.20
N VAL A 240 1.47 -36.30 -3.54
CA VAL A 240 0.51 -35.68 -4.46
C VAL A 240 -0.14 -36.75 -5.32
N TYR A 241 -1.47 -36.79 -5.41
CA TYR A 241 -2.18 -37.73 -6.28
C TYR A 241 -2.35 -37.14 -7.68
N ASN A 242 -1.76 -37.78 -8.69
CA ASN A 242 -1.79 -37.32 -10.09
C ASN A 242 -3.00 -37.79 -10.90
N GLY A 243 -3.97 -38.44 -10.23
CA GLY A 243 -5.14 -39.06 -10.86
C GLY A 243 -5.02 -40.57 -11.08
N THR A 244 -3.80 -41.12 -11.03
CA THR A 244 -3.54 -42.56 -11.18
C THR A 244 -2.64 -43.14 -10.08
N SER A 245 -1.66 -42.37 -9.62
CA SER A 245 -0.70 -42.74 -8.60
C SER A 245 -0.35 -41.57 -7.69
N TRP A 246 0.35 -41.87 -6.61
CA TRP A 246 0.92 -40.87 -5.72
C TRP A 246 2.36 -40.57 -6.13
N ASP A 247 2.62 -39.32 -6.47
CA ASP A 247 3.95 -38.79 -6.74
C ASP A 247 4.51 -38.17 -5.46
N LYS A 248 5.80 -38.41 -5.20
CA LYS A 248 6.55 -37.73 -4.15
C LYS A 248 7.10 -36.42 -4.69
N VAL A 249 6.81 -35.32 -4.01
CA VAL A 249 7.59 -34.09 -4.14
C VAL A 249 8.56 -34.05 -2.97
N ASP A 250 9.84 -34.19 -3.28
CA ASP A 250 10.91 -34.11 -2.27
C ASP A 250 11.09 -32.65 -1.87
N ASN A 251 10.85 -32.37 -0.60
CA ASN A 251 10.94 -31.01 -0.05
C ASN A 251 11.84 -31.00 1.19
N THR A 252 12.59 -32.09 1.40
CA THR A 252 13.50 -32.27 2.53
C THR A 252 14.95 -32.32 2.03
N ASP A 253 15.47 -31.19 1.54
CA ASP A 253 16.93 -31.04 1.41
C ASP A 253 17.54 -30.65 2.76
N LEU A 254 17.67 -31.64 3.65
CA LEU A 254 18.47 -31.50 4.87
C LEU A 254 19.95 -31.68 4.54
N VAL A 255 20.82 -30.89 5.20
CA VAL A 255 22.24 -31.26 5.35
C VAL A 255 22.26 -32.68 5.94
N GLN A 256 22.59 -33.66 5.09
CA GLN A 256 22.39 -35.08 5.44
C GLN A 256 23.21 -35.49 6.66
N SER A 257 24.39 -34.90 6.86
CA SER A 257 25.14 -35.02 8.11
C SER A 257 26.23 -33.94 8.24
N VAL A 258 26.69 -33.69 9.47
CA VAL A 258 27.92 -32.97 9.77
C VAL A 258 28.77 -33.87 10.67
N PHE A 259 29.89 -34.37 10.15
CA PHE A 259 30.74 -35.40 10.79
C PHE A 259 29.97 -36.68 11.15
N GLY A 260 29.04 -37.11 10.29
CA GLY A 260 28.24 -38.34 10.49
C GLY A 260 27.12 -38.21 11.53
N ARG A 261 26.91 -37.03 12.12
CA ARG A 261 25.81 -36.74 13.04
C ARG A 261 24.67 -36.04 12.31
N THR A 262 23.43 -36.28 12.76
CA THR A 262 22.20 -35.66 12.25
C THR A 262 21.44 -34.91 13.35
N GLY A 263 20.53 -33.99 12.99
CA GLY A 263 19.73 -33.22 13.94
C GLY A 263 20.40 -31.92 14.43
N ALA A 264 20.09 -31.48 15.65
CA ALA A 264 20.70 -30.29 16.25
C ALA A 264 22.18 -30.56 16.56
N ILE A 265 23.08 -30.02 15.74
CA ILE A 265 24.53 -30.23 15.89
C ILE A 265 25.14 -29.06 16.69
N THR A 266 25.65 -29.37 17.88
CA THR A 266 26.55 -28.47 18.63
C THR A 266 27.98 -28.98 18.45
N ALA A 267 28.94 -28.09 18.22
CA ALA A 267 30.34 -28.47 18.04
C ALA A 267 30.89 -29.19 19.30
N GLN A 268 31.63 -30.27 19.08
CA GLN A 268 32.29 -31.06 20.11
C GLN A 268 33.82 -31.04 19.90
N ALA A 269 34.57 -31.24 20.98
CA ALA A 269 36.02 -31.37 20.91
C ALA A 269 36.39 -32.58 20.04
N GLY A 270 37.24 -32.38 19.03
CA GLY A 270 37.66 -33.41 18.08
C GLY A 270 36.89 -33.45 16.76
N ASP A 271 35.87 -32.61 16.57
CA ASP A 271 35.15 -32.50 15.28
C ASP A 271 36.07 -32.04 14.13
N TYR A 272 37.14 -31.32 14.46
CA TYR A 272 38.15 -30.84 13.52
C TYR A 272 39.56 -31.10 14.06
N THR A 273 40.49 -31.42 13.18
CA THR A 273 41.93 -31.32 13.43
C THR A 273 42.44 -29.92 13.06
N ALA A 274 43.59 -29.51 13.57
CA ALA A 274 44.20 -28.24 13.18
C ALA A 274 44.42 -28.17 11.65
N SER A 275 44.76 -29.29 11.00
CA SER A 275 44.88 -29.37 9.54
C SER A 275 43.59 -29.07 8.77
N GLN A 276 42.41 -29.25 9.38
CA GLN A 276 41.12 -28.97 8.74
C GLN A 276 40.69 -27.51 8.91
N VAL A 277 41.40 -26.72 9.73
CA VAL A 277 41.06 -25.34 10.06
C VAL A 277 42.22 -24.43 9.67
N THR A 278 42.01 -23.60 8.66
CA THR A 278 43.02 -22.63 8.20
C THR A 278 43.54 -21.78 9.35
N ASN A 279 44.86 -21.72 9.51
CA ASN A 279 45.58 -21.01 10.58
C ASN A 279 45.38 -21.55 12.00
N ALA A 280 44.91 -22.79 12.17
CA ALA A 280 44.90 -23.40 13.49
C ALA A 280 46.31 -23.84 13.92
N PHE A 281 46.67 -23.54 15.16
CA PHE A 281 47.93 -23.96 15.77
C PHE A 281 47.84 -25.43 16.21
N ASP A 282 48.76 -26.26 15.70
CA ASP A 282 48.86 -27.69 16.00
C ASP A 282 49.94 -27.95 17.06
N LYS A 283 49.54 -28.24 18.30
CA LYS A 283 50.49 -28.56 19.38
C LYS A 283 51.35 -29.81 19.14
N THR A 284 50.99 -30.64 18.16
CA THR A 284 51.73 -31.87 17.82
C THR A 284 52.73 -31.67 16.68
N SER A 285 52.60 -30.60 15.89
CA SER A 285 53.42 -30.34 14.71
C SER A 285 54.09 -28.97 14.71
N ASP A 286 53.49 -27.97 15.33
CA ASP A 286 54.05 -26.63 15.43
C ASP A 286 55.07 -26.55 16.56
N THR A 287 56.23 -25.99 16.23
CA THR A 287 57.42 -25.85 17.07
C THR A 287 58.03 -24.47 16.83
N THR A 288 59.03 -24.10 17.62
CA THR A 288 59.78 -22.86 17.36
C THR A 288 60.53 -22.86 16.02
N ASP A 289 60.66 -24.00 15.35
CA ASP A 289 61.38 -24.11 14.08
C ASP A 289 60.51 -23.75 12.87
N ASN A 290 59.18 -23.90 12.96
CA ASN A 290 58.24 -23.68 11.85
C ASN A 290 57.19 -22.59 12.12
N VAL A 291 57.20 -21.99 13.30
CA VAL A 291 56.38 -20.82 13.62
C VAL A 291 57.18 -19.54 13.34
N LEU A 292 56.66 -18.69 12.46
CA LEU A 292 57.29 -17.41 12.10
C LEU A 292 57.40 -16.47 13.33
N GLU A 293 58.56 -15.86 13.50
CA GLU A 293 58.80 -14.84 14.53
C GLU A 293 58.17 -13.49 14.16
N GLY A 294 57.73 -12.75 15.17
CA GLY A 294 57.31 -11.36 15.01
C GLY A 294 58.50 -10.39 14.92
N SER A 295 58.24 -9.09 14.82
CA SER A 295 59.28 -8.06 14.77
C SER A 295 59.86 -7.65 16.13
N SER A 296 59.15 -7.93 17.23
CA SER A 296 59.51 -7.49 18.58
C SER A 296 59.99 -8.63 19.49
N ASN A 297 59.34 -9.79 19.41
CA ASN A 297 59.68 -10.96 20.21
C ASN A 297 60.30 -12.02 19.31
N LEU A 298 61.59 -12.23 19.51
CA LEU A 298 62.41 -13.17 18.76
C LEU A 298 62.80 -14.36 19.64
N TYR A 299 62.86 -15.56 19.07
CA TYR A 299 63.47 -16.76 19.62
C TYR A 299 64.95 -16.55 19.93
N PHE A 300 65.44 -17.34 20.87
CA PHE A 300 66.85 -17.40 21.21
C PHE A 300 67.65 -18.05 20.06
N THR A 301 68.76 -17.43 19.68
CA THR A 301 69.80 -18.09 18.88
C THR A 301 71.18 -17.65 19.39
N THR A 302 72.17 -18.55 19.33
CA THR A 302 73.55 -18.23 19.69
C THR A 302 74.08 -17.05 18.88
N ALA A 303 73.75 -17.00 17.58
CA ALA A 303 74.15 -15.91 16.69
C ALA A 303 73.58 -14.53 17.13
N ARG A 304 72.33 -14.47 17.61
CA ARG A 304 71.75 -13.22 18.12
C ARG A 304 72.43 -12.75 19.40
N VAL A 305 72.80 -13.69 20.28
CA VAL A 305 73.58 -13.36 21.48
C VAL A 305 74.96 -12.85 21.09
N ASP A 306 75.64 -13.54 20.17
CA ASP A 306 76.96 -13.14 19.68
C ASP A 306 76.96 -11.76 19.03
N ALA A 307 75.89 -11.40 18.31
CA ALA A 307 75.75 -10.08 17.72
C ALA A 307 75.44 -8.97 18.76
N HIS A 308 74.89 -9.33 19.92
CA HIS A 308 74.54 -8.38 20.97
C HIS A 308 75.71 -8.10 21.93
N LEU A 309 76.65 -9.04 22.05
CA LEU A 309 77.80 -8.91 22.93
C LEU A 309 78.99 -8.27 22.19
N SER A 310 79.63 -7.30 22.83
CA SER A 310 80.88 -6.71 22.34
C SER A 310 81.85 -6.47 23.49
N GLY A 311 83.14 -6.59 23.20
CA GLY A 311 84.21 -6.28 24.14
C GLY A 311 84.49 -4.78 24.16
N GLY A 312 84.62 -4.19 25.35
CA GLY A 312 85.17 -2.84 25.53
C GLY A 312 86.69 -2.81 25.38
N THR A 313 87.31 -1.67 25.63
CA THR A 313 88.78 -1.55 25.61
C THR A 313 89.43 -2.59 26.54
N GLY A 314 90.38 -3.37 26.00
CA GLY A 314 91.09 -4.42 26.73
C GLY A 314 90.31 -5.74 26.90
N ILE A 315 89.04 -5.81 26.47
CA ILE A 315 88.22 -7.02 26.50
C ILE A 315 87.98 -7.50 25.07
N THR A 316 88.28 -8.77 24.79
CA THR A 316 87.90 -9.41 23.52
C THR A 316 86.70 -10.30 23.74
N TYR A 317 85.68 -10.14 22.89
CA TYR A 317 84.58 -11.09 22.75
C TYR A 317 84.74 -11.83 21.42
N SER A 318 84.70 -13.15 21.44
CA SER A 318 84.71 -13.98 20.23
C SER A 318 83.87 -15.24 20.42
N THR A 319 82.73 -15.30 19.72
CA THR A 319 81.84 -16.48 19.65
C THR A 319 81.60 -17.15 21.01
N GLY A 320 81.03 -16.40 21.95
CA GLY A 320 80.74 -16.88 23.31
C GLY A 320 81.93 -16.87 24.28
N THR A 321 83.15 -16.56 23.83
CA THR A 321 84.33 -16.46 24.70
C THR A 321 84.64 -15.00 25.02
N ILE A 322 84.82 -14.69 26.31
CA ILE A 322 85.29 -13.38 26.79
C ILE A 322 86.71 -13.55 27.32
N SER A 323 87.65 -12.76 26.81
CA SER A 323 89.05 -12.79 27.24
C SER A 323 89.60 -11.38 27.48
N VAL A 324 90.68 -11.31 28.26
CA VAL A 324 91.48 -10.08 28.48
C VAL A 324 92.88 -10.38 27.98
N ASP A 325 93.40 -9.53 27.10
CA ASP A 325 94.80 -9.62 26.68
C ASP A 325 95.65 -8.69 27.56
N LEU A 326 96.58 -9.27 28.31
CA LEU A 326 97.49 -8.55 29.20
C LEU A 326 98.88 -8.34 28.58
N THR A 327 99.04 -8.63 27.27
CA THR A 327 100.33 -8.54 26.58
C THR A 327 100.67 -7.13 26.06
N ASP A 328 99.71 -6.20 26.07
CA ASP A 328 99.96 -4.79 25.79
C ASP A 328 100.58 -4.07 27.01
N ASN A 329 101.43 -3.08 26.77
CA ASN A 329 102.01 -2.24 27.83
C ASN A 329 100.90 -1.67 28.71
N PHE A 330 100.80 -2.16 29.94
CA PHE A 330 99.90 -1.61 30.96
C PHE A 330 100.28 -0.16 31.26
N ASN A 331 99.65 0.77 30.57
CA ASN A 331 99.84 2.19 30.82
C ASN A 331 98.97 2.56 32.02
N PHE A 332 99.52 2.43 33.23
CA PHE A 332 98.85 2.86 34.44
C PHE A 332 98.79 4.40 34.45
N THR A 333 97.59 4.95 34.26
CA THR A 333 97.34 6.41 34.38
C THR A 333 97.07 6.84 35.82
N GLY A 334 97.23 5.92 36.79
CA GLY A 334 97.08 6.13 38.22
C GLY A 334 98.05 5.27 39.03
N THR A 335 97.81 5.08 40.32
CA THR A 335 98.62 4.22 41.18
C THR A 335 98.15 2.77 41.12
N LEU A 336 99.11 1.84 41.07
CA LEU A 336 98.83 0.41 41.25
C LEU A 336 98.74 0.15 42.77
N GLN A 337 97.53 0.01 43.28
CA GLN A 337 97.29 -0.27 44.70
C GLN A 337 97.10 -1.76 44.95
N HIS A 338 97.77 -2.27 45.98
CA HIS A 338 97.47 -3.57 46.56
C HIS A 338 97.04 -3.35 48.02
N ASN A 339 95.83 -3.77 48.38
CA ASN A 339 95.25 -3.59 49.72
C ASN A 339 95.22 -2.13 50.21
N GLY A 340 95.06 -1.19 49.27
CA GLY A 340 95.00 0.25 49.57
C GLY A 340 96.35 0.95 49.69
N GLU A 341 97.46 0.23 49.52
CA GLU A 341 98.82 0.79 49.52
C GLU A 341 99.36 0.90 48.08
N ASP A 342 99.99 2.03 47.75
CA ASP A 342 100.60 2.25 46.44
C ASP A 342 101.90 1.42 46.28
N VAL A 343 101.95 0.50 45.31
CA VAL A 343 103.06 -0.48 45.18
C VAL A 343 104.15 -0.03 44.19
N LEU A 344 103.85 0.82 43.19
CA LEU A 344 104.82 1.41 42.27
C LEU A 344 104.47 2.88 42.01
N THR A 345 105.43 3.79 42.15
CA THR A 345 105.31 5.21 41.79
C THR A 345 106.40 5.59 40.77
N ALA A 346 106.09 6.49 39.83
CA ALA A 346 106.94 6.80 38.67
C ALA A 346 108.36 7.33 38.97
N SER A 347 108.69 7.62 40.24
CA SER A 347 109.95 8.22 40.68
C SER A 347 110.99 7.20 41.20
N SER A 348 110.65 5.91 41.30
CA SER A 348 111.46 4.91 42.02
C SER A 348 112.46 4.11 41.17
N VAL A 349 112.84 4.59 39.98
CA VAL A 349 113.87 3.94 39.13
C VAL A 349 115.03 4.91 38.90
N ALA A 350 115.87 5.08 39.93
CA ALA A 350 117.21 5.67 39.78
C ALA A 350 118.23 4.53 39.96
N ILE A 351 119.02 4.23 38.91
CA ILE A 351 120.12 3.25 38.99
C ILE A 351 121.38 4.04 39.27
N GLU A 352 121.90 3.96 40.50
CA GLU A 352 123.12 4.64 40.93
C GLU A 352 124.32 3.68 40.75
N THR A 353 125.17 3.92 39.76
CA THR A 353 126.34 3.07 39.41
C THR A 353 127.61 3.55 40.10
N LYS A 354 128.29 2.67 40.85
CA LYS A 354 129.57 2.96 41.51
C LYS A 354 130.76 2.42 40.71
N ASP A 355 131.84 3.19 40.69
CA ASP A 355 133.16 2.80 40.14
C ASP A 355 134.25 2.83 41.23
N VAL A 356 135.27 2.00 41.05
CA VAL A 356 136.47 1.94 41.89
C VAL A 356 137.70 1.77 41.01
N GLU A 357 138.55 2.80 40.98
CA GLU A 357 139.79 2.82 40.21
C GLU A 357 141.01 2.63 41.11
N ILE A 358 142.00 1.85 40.64
CA ILE A 358 143.30 1.72 41.31
C ILE A 358 144.36 2.29 40.38
N ILE A 359 144.90 3.46 40.74
CA ILE A 359 145.82 4.23 39.92
C ILE A 359 147.23 4.08 40.48
N THR A 360 148.18 3.60 39.66
CA THR A 360 149.61 3.55 40.03
C THR A 360 150.29 4.83 39.54
N LEU A 361 150.89 5.58 40.47
CA LEU A 361 151.53 6.85 40.20
C LEU A 361 152.88 6.65 39.53
N ASN A 362 153.13 7.41 38.48
CA ASN A 362 154.44 7.48 37.83
C ASN A 362 155.12 8.84 38.10
N SER A 363 156.35 8.97 37.64
CA SER A 363 157.21 10.11 37.94
C SER A 363 156.64 11.41 37.38
N THR A 364 155.85 11.33 36.30
CA THR A 364 155.10 12.46 35.74
C THR A 364 153.92 12.85 36.64
N ASN A 365 153.17 11.89 37.19
CA ASN A 365 152.10 12.17 38.14
C ASN A 365 152.63 12.83 39.41
N ILE A 366 153.76 12.35 39.95
CA ILE A 366 154.39 12.95 41.14
C ILE A 366 154.89 14.37 40.85
N THR A 367 155.49 14.59 39.67
CA THR A 367 155.97 15.92 39.26
C THR A 367 154.81 16.90 39.04
N ASN A 368 153.74 16.46 38.38
CA ASN A 368 152.58 17.30 38.02
C ASN A 368 151.53 17.41 39.13
N LYS A 369 151.57 16.49 40.10
CA LYS A 369 150.73 16.41 41.28
C LYS A 369 149.24 16.18 41.00
N PHE A 370 148.95 15.40 39.95
CA PHE A 370 147.58 14.98 39.63
C PHE A 370 147.49 13.64 38.88
N VAL A 371 146.30 13.06 38.89
CA VAL A 371 145.83 11.97 38.00
C VAL A 371 144.43 12.29 37.47
N ASP A 372 144.07 11.73 36.32
CA ASP A 372 142.73 11.89 35.72
C ASP A 372 141.92 10.59 35.90
N LEU A 373 140.64 10.71 36.27
CA LEU A 373 139.71 9.60 36.48
C LEU A 373 139.04 9.15 35.18
N THR A 374 138.65 7.88 35.10
CA THR A 374 138.03 7.27 33.92
C THR A 374 136.62 7.81 33.65
N ASN A 375 135.81 7.95 34.69
CA ASN A 375 134.44 8.46 34.64
C ASN A 375 134.30 9.79 35.40
N VAL A 376 133.22 10.52 35.13
CA VAL A 376 132.90 11.77 35.81
C VAL A 376 132.09 11.46 37.07
N PRO A 377 132.59 11.74 38.29
CA PRO A 377 131.78 11.57 39.48
C PRO A 377 130.53 12.45 39.45
N VAL A 378 129.35 11.91 39.78
CA VAL A 378 128.11 12.69 39.93
C VAL A 378 128.23 13.73 41.05
N ASP A 379 128.99 13.42 42.10
CA ASP A 379 129.32 14.33 43.19
C ASP A 379 130.81 14.26 43.52
N ALA A 380 131.54 15.35 43.29
CA ALA A 380 132.97 15.45 43.55
C ALA A 380 133.32 15.36 45.04
N THR A 381 132.40 15.74 45.93
CA THR A 381 132.62 15.70 47.39
C THR A 381 132.48 14.29 47.97
N ALA A 382 131.88 13.37 47.21
CA ALA A 382 131.71 11.97 47.58
C ALA A 382 132.82 11.05 47.04
N VAL A 383 133.82 11.61 46.33
CA VAL A 383 134.98 10.85 45.85
C VAL A 383 135.88 10.52 47.03
N GLN A 384 136.15 9.23 47.25
CA GLN A 384 137.05 8.76 48.30
C GLN A 384 138.40 8.36 47.69
N VAL A 385 139.51 8.75 48.34
CA VAL A 385 140.87 8.48 47.86
C VAL A 385 141.69 7.87 49.00
N THR A 386 142.31 6.73 48.75
CA THR A 386 143.16 6.03 49.75
C THR A 386 144.45 5.55 49.10
N PRO A 387 145.63 6.06 49.50
CA PRO A 387 146.91 5.45 49.16
C PRO A 387 146.98 4.02 49.70
N VAL A 388 147.42 3.07 48.89
CA VAL A 388 147.47 1.66 49.27
C VAL A 388 148.42 1.49 50.45
N GLY A 389 147.90 1.07 51.60
CA GLY A 389 148.65 0.93 52.85
C GLY A 389 148.62 2.17 53.76
N GLY A 390 147.99 3.25 53.33
CA GLY A 390 147.75 4.47 54.11
C GLY A 390 146.27 4.66 54.50
N PRO A 391 145.95 5.72 55.27
CA PRO A 391 144.57 6.07 55.61
C PRO A 391 143.84 6.71 54.43
N GLU A 392 142.51 6.72 54.48
CA GLU A 392 141.68 7.52 53.58
C GLU A 392 142.01 9.01 53.72
N GLN A 393 142.05 9.71 52.60
CA GLN A 393 142.47 11.11 52.50
C GLN A 393 141.25 12.02 52.54
N ALA A 394 141.40 13.21 53.11
CA ALA A 394 140.33 14.18 53.22
C ALA A 394 140.23 15.08 51.98
N TYR A 395 139.04 15.10 51.36
CA TYR A 395 138.72 16.03 50.27
C TYR A 395 138.92 17.49 50.70
N THR A 396 139.42 18.34 49.80
CA THR A 396 139.92 19.72 49.98
C THR A 396 141.18 19.91 50.81
N THR A 397 141.50 18.99 51.73
CA THR A 397 142.68 19.10 52.60
C THR A 397 143.88 18.37 52.01
N ASP A 398 143.68 17.13 51.58
CA ASP A 398 144.73 16.24 51.09
C ASP A 398 144.74 16.16 49.56
N PHE A 399 143.56 16.28 48.94
CA PHE A 399 143.35 16.33 47.51
C PHE A 399 142.09 17.12 47.15
N THR A 400 141.93 17.44 45.87
CA THR A 400 140.70 18.02 45.29
C THR A 400 140.39 17.31 43.97
N VAL A 401 139.13 17.35 43.53
CA VAL A 401 138.74 16.87 42.20
C VAL A 401 138.34 18.09 41.38
N ILE A 402 139.17 18.45 40.40
CA ILE A 402 138.99 19.60 39.54
C ILE A 402 138.47 19.11 38.19
N SER A 403 137.40 19.74 37.71
CA SER A 403 136.97 19.59 36.33
C SER A 403 137.77 20.54 35.46
N ASP A 404 138.54 20.03 34.48
CA ASP A 404 139.21 20.89 33.51
C ASP A 404 138.29 21.32 32.34
N GLY A 405 137.03 20.86 32.36
CA GLY A 405 136.02 21.19 31.36
C GLY A 405 136.07 20.32 30.09
N SER A 406 136.94 19.31 30.04
CA SER A 406 137.10 18.41 28.89
C SER A 406 137.00 16.93 29.30
N SER A 407 135.82 16.52 29.75
CA SER A 407 135.36 15.10 29.90
C SER A 407 136.19 14.14 30.77
N VAL A 408 137.32 14.55 31.34
CA VAL A 408 138.07 13.84 32.39
C VAL A 408 138.07 14.68 33.67
N LYS A 409 137.96 14.04 34.85
CA LYS A 409 138.00 14.72 36.15
C LYS A 409 139.35 14.47 36.81
N ARG A 410 140.03 15.56 37.19
CA ARG A 410 141.40 15.55 37.67
C ARG A 410 141.45 15.52 39.19
N LEU A 411 141.91 14.41 39.75
CA LEU A 411 142.29 14.31 41.15
C LEU A 411 143.65 15.00 41.33
N ASN A 412 143.64 16.16 41.96
CA ASN A 412 144.79 17.06 42.11
C ASN A 412 145.18 17.18 43.59
N TRP A 413 146.46 17.06 43.88
CA TRP A 413 147.02 17.25 45.22
C TRP A 413 148.10 18.33 45.29
N SER A 414 148.28 19.13 44.24
CA SER A 414 149.27 20.22 44.24
C SER A 414 149.04 21.21 45.38
N GLY A 415 150.03 21.35 46.28
CA GLY A 415 149.97 22.23 47.45
C GLY A 415 149.08 21.72 48.60
N LEU A 416 148.63 20.46 48.55
CA LEU A 416 147.73 19.84 49.53
C LEU A 416 148.45 18.74 50.33
N GLY A 417 147.75 18.11 51.28
CA GLY A 417 148.33 17.15 52.23
C GLY A 417 149.06 15.94 51.61
N LEU A 418 148.72 15.54 50.37
CA LEU A 418 149.43 14.48 49.64
C LEU A 418 150.69 14.98 48.89
N ASP A 419 150.89 16.30 48.78
CA ASP A 419 152.06 16.89 48.12
C ASP A 419 153.34 16.66 48.91
N GLY A 420 154.30 15.97 48.30
CA GLY A 420 155.56 15.59 48.96
C GLY A 420 155.45 14.37 49.88
N VAL A 421 154.27 13.74 49.97
CA VAL A 421 154.06 12.46 50.66
C VAL A 421 154.04 11.30 49.67
N LEU A 422 153.42 11.50 48.51
CA LEU A 422 153.34 10.48 47.46
C LEU A 422 154.65 10.38 46.67
N GLU A 423 155.07 9.14 46.39
CA GLU A 423 156.28 8.80 45.65
C GLU A 423 155.99 8.01 44.37
N ASP A 424 157.00 7.89 43.50
CA ASP A 424 156.91 7.11 42.26
C ASP A 424 156.61 5.64 42.59
N ASN A 425 155.59 5.07 41.91
CA ASN A 425 155.03 3.73 42.12
C ASN A 425 154.05 3.55 43.30
N ASP A 426 153.73 4.62 44.05
CA ASP A 426 152.60 4.58 44.97
C ASP A 426 151.29 4.31 44.23
N LYS A 427 150.31 3.72 44.92
CA LYS A 427 149.00 3.41 44.35
C LYS A 427 147.89 4.12 45.11
N LEU A 428 146.95 4.71 44.40
CA LEU A 428 145.74 5.32 44.96
C LEU A 428 144.52 4.48 44.58
N ILE A 429 143.68 4.14 45.57
CA ILE A 429 142.34 3.60 45.35
C ILE A 429 141.36 4.77 45.37
N VAL A 430 140.58 4.94 44.31
CA VAL A 430 139.61 6.02 44.15
C VAL A 430 138.23 5.45 43.89
N SER A 431 137.23 5.76 44.72
CA SER A 431 135.86 5.26 44.55
C SER A 431 134.83 6.39 44.47
N TYR A 432 133.88 6.27 43.54
CA TYR A 432 132.87 7.30 43.28
C TYR A 432 131.65 6.74 42.50
N THR A 433 130.55 7.49 42.48
CA THR A 433 129.37 7.19 41.66
C THR A 433 129.45 7.95 40.33
N TYR A 434 129.00 7.36 39.21
CA TYR A 434 128.99 7.99 37.86
C TYR A 434 127.71 7.71 37.05
#